data_AF-Q4D748-F1
#
_entry.id   AF-Q4D748-F1
#
_cell.length_a   1.000
_cell.length_b   1.000
_cell.length_c   1.000
_cell.angle_alpha   90.00
_cell.angle_beta   90.00
_cell.angle_gamma   90.00
#
_symmetry.space_group_name_H-M   'P 1'
#
loop_
_entity.id
_entity.type
_entity.pdbx_description
1 polymer ?
#
loop_
_entity_poly.entity_id
_entity_poly.type
_entity_poly.pdbx_seq_one_letter_code
_entity_poly.pdbx_strand_id
1 'polypeptide(L)'
;VVLDAPLLYESNIYTWFIDRVVVVGCKEEEQIARLEKRNGFTREQAMQRVRAQMPIEEKCRRADYVIRNSGTLTELFFSVKDSVEWMRQQSGFKMNTIVFVSAAGGTVCLAAVVHLLCHLLW
;
A
#
# COMPACT_ATOMS: atom_id res chain seq x y z
N VAL A 1 -8.93 -4.01 5.84
CA VAL A 1 -8.68 -2.58 6.14
C VAL A 1 -8.13 -1.94 4.88
N VAL A 2 -8.54 -0.73 4.54
CA VAL A 2 -7.98 0.04 3.41
C VAL A 2 -7.22 1.23 3.99
N LEU A 3 -6.00 1.46 3.52
CA LEU A 3 -5.17 2.58 3.94
C LEU A 3 -4.97 3.51 2.75
N ASP A 4 -5.33 4.78 2.91
CA ASP A 4 -5.00 5.84 1.96
C ASP A 4 -3.64 6.43 2.32
N ALA A 5 -2.64 6.23 1.45
CA ALA A 5 -1.24 6.54 1.73
C ALA A 5 -0.56 7.14 0.47
N PRO A 6 -0.51 8.47 0.32
CA PRO A 6 0.07 9.10 -0.87
C PRO A 6 1.58 8.83 -1.05
N LEU A 7 2.31 8.67 0.07
CA LEU A 7 3.76 8.44 0.10
C LEU A 7 4.14 6.99 0.44
N LEU A 8 3.30 6.02 0.04
CA LEU A 8 3.48 4.62 0.44
C LEU A 8 4.88 4.08 0.07
N TYR A 9 5.30 4.24 -1.19
CA TYR A 9 6.58 3.71 -1.68
C TYR A 9 7.78 4.54 -1.20
N GLU A 10 7.57 5.83 -0.98
CA GLU A 10 8.60 6.76 -0.53
C GLU A 10 8.93 6.56 0.95
N SER A 11 7.95 6.10 1.74
CA SER A 11 8.09 5.96 3.18
C SER A 11 8.89 4.74 3.64
N ASN A 12 9.06 3.69 2.82
CA ASN A 12 9.68 2.37 3.13
C ASN A 12 9.19 1.62 4.39
N ILE A 13 8.55 2.30 5.33
CA ILE A 13 8.10 1.82 6.63
C ILE A 13 6.73 1.16 6.50
N TYR A 14 5.89 1.59 5.57
CA TYR A 14 4.54 1.03 5.46
C TYR A 14 4.47 -0.21 4.56
N THR A 15 5.45 -0.42 3.69
CA THR A 15 5.40 -1.48 2.68
C THR A 15 5.47 -2.91 3.24
N TRP A 16 6.02 -3.11 4.46
CA TRP A 16 6.20 -4.46 5.01
C TRP A 16 4.90 -5.10 5.54
N PHE A 17 3.91 -4.31 5.97
CA PHE A 17 2.63 -4.83 6.46
C PHE A 17 1.48 -4.68 5.46
N ILE A 18 1.71 -4.09 4.29
CA ILE A 18 0.71 -3.98 3.24
C ILE A 18 0.69 -5.27 2.44
N ASP A 19 -0.46 -5.97 2.46
CA ASP A 19 -0.68 -7.18 1.68
C ASP A 19 -0.67 -6.88 0.18
N ARG A 20 -1.42 -5.84 -0.22
CA ARG A 20 -1.67 -5.46 -1.61
C ARG A 20 -1.74 -3.95 -1.78
N VAL A 21 -1.23 -3.44 -2.90
CA VAL A 21 -1.24 -2.01 -3.24
C VAL A 21 -2.08 -1.76 -4.50
N VAL A 22 -3.04 -0.85 -4.37
CA VAL A 22 -3.80 -0.32 -5.51
C VAL A 22 -3.34 1.11 -5.79
N VAL A 23 -2.97 1.40 -7.03
CA VAL A 23 -2.59 2.76 -7.46
C VAL A 23 -3.62 3.32 -8.43
N VAL A 24 -4.09 4.53 -8.14
CA VAL A 24 -4.91 5.31 -9.08
C VAL A 24 -3.99 6.29 -9.82
N GLY A 25 -3.79 6.06 -11.12
CA GLY A 25 -2.86 6.82 -11.94
C GLY A 25 -3.52 7.54 -13.12
N CYS A 26 -3.05 8.75 -13.42
CA CYS A 26 -3.37 9.49 -14.64
C CYS A 26 -2.10 10.18 -15.16
N LYS A 27 -2.12 10.73 -16.37
CA LYS A 27 -0.95 11.38 -16.99
C LYS A 27 -0.48 12.54 -16.11
N GLU A 28 0.83 12.83 -16.12
CA GLU A 28 1.43 13.95 -15.36
C GLU A 28 0.68 15.26 -15.63
N GLU A 29 0.39 15.54 -16.90
CA GLU A 29 -0.38 16.71 -17.32
C GLU A 29 -1.78 16.79 -16.70
N GLU A 30 -2.47 15.65 -16.59
CA GLU A 30 -3.79 15.58 -15.98
C GLU A 30 -3.70 15.80 -14.47
N GLN A 31 -2.65 15.31 -13.81
CA GLN A 31 -2.41 15.57 -12.39
C GLN A 31 -2.19 17.05 -12.14
N ILE A 32 -1.38 17.69 -12.98
CA ILE A 32 -1.09 19.12 -12.87
C ILE A 32 -2.35 19.93 -13.09
N ALA A 33 -3.09 19.69 -14.17
CA ALA A 33 -4.35 20.40 -14.46
C ALA A 33 -5.39 20.22 -13.34
N ARG A 34 -5.45 19.05 -12.70
CA ARG A 34 -6.33 18.79 -11.56
C ARG A 34 -5.90 19.56 -10.32
N LEU A 35 -4.60 19.69 -10.05
CA LEU A 35 -4.07 20.46 -8.94
C LEU A 35 -4.32 21.96 -9.13
N GLU A 36 -4.10 22.49 -10.32
CA GLU A 36 -4.41 23.88 -10.67
C GLU A 36 -5.90 24.16 -10.43
N LYS A 37 -6.78 23.32 -10.97
CA LYS A 37 -8.24 23.49 -10.85
C LYS A 37 -8.75 23.36 -9.41
N ARG A 38 -8.26 22.37 -8.66
CA ARG A 38 -8.77 22.06 -7.30
C ARG A 38 -8.19 22.98 -6.24
N ASN A 39 -6.90 23.28 -6.33
CA ASN A 39 -6.17 23.98 -5.27
C ASN A 39 -5.81 25.43 -5.64
N GLY A 40 -6.04 25.86 -6.89
CA GLY A 40 -5.66 27.19 -7.36
C GLY A 40 -4.15 27.39 -7.46
N PHE A 41 -3.38 26.31 -7.59
CA PHE A 41 -1.92 26.41 -7.72
C PHE A 41 -1.51 26.95 -9.08
N THR A 42 -0.38 27.65 -9.13
CA THR A 42 0.28 27.94 -10.41
C THR A 42 0.79 26.63 -11.02
N ARG A 43 1.03 26.66 -12.33
CA ARG A 43 1.60 25.53 -13.07
C ARG A 43 2.89 25.02 -12.43
N GLU A 44 3.79 25.93 -12.06
CA GLU A 44 5.07 25.62 -11.43
C GLU A 44 4.88 24.96 -10.05
N GLN A 45 3.98 25.51 -9.23
CA GLN A 45 3.66 24.95 -7.92
C GLN A 45 3.03 23.55 -8.01
N ALA A 46 2.18 23.32 -9.01
CA ALA A 46 1.57 22.02 -9.25
C ALA A 46 2.62 21.01 -9.76
N MET A 47 3.46 21.40 -10.72
CA MET A 47 4.57 20.59 -11.22
C MET A 47 5.55 20.20 -10.11
N GLN A 48 5.96 21.15 -9.26
CA GLN A 48 6.84 20.88 -8.13
C GLN A 48 6.25 19.82 -7.19
N ARG A 49 4.94 19.87 -6.91
CA ARG A 49 4.26 18.88 -6.06
C ARG A 49 4.16 17.50 -6.69
N VAL A 50 3.87 17.43 -7.99
CA VAL A 50 3.81 16.15 -8.71
C VAL A 50 5.20 15.51 -8.76
N ARG A 51 6.25 16.30 -9.01
CA ARG A 51 7.63 15.83 -9.13
C ARG A 51 8.36 15.60 -7.81
N ALA A 52 7.82 16.11 -6.70
CA ALA A 52 8.33 15.82 -5.37
C ALA A 52 8.06 14.37 -4.93
N GLN A 53 7.21 13.64 -5.66
CA GLN A 53 6.88 12.25 -5.40
C GLN A 53 7.49 11.33 -6.46
N MET A 54 7.44 10.02 -6.19
CA MET A 54 7.81 9.01 -7.19
C MET A 54 6.92 9.15 -8.44
N PRO A 55 7.49 9.08 -9.67
CA PRO A 55 6.72 9.15 -10.90
C PRO A 55 5.54 8.18 -10.89
N ILE A 56 4.38 8.63 -11.37
CA ILE A 56 3.15 7.82 -11.31
C ILE A 56 3.29 6.48 -12.03
N GLU A 57 4.00 6.44 -13.16
CA GLU A 57 4.22 5.19 -13.88
C GLU A 57 5.10 4.21 -13.10
N GLU A 58 6.04 4.72 -12.30
CA GLU A 58 6.83 3.87 -11.41
C GLU A 58 5.98 3.35 -10.24
N LYS A 59 5.05 4.16 -9.70
CA LYS A 59 4.06 3.67 -8.72
C LYS A 59 3.18 2.59 -9.34
N CYS A 60 2.67 2.80 -10.55
CA CYS A 60 1.86 1.82 -11.28
C CYS A 60 2.64 0.51 -11.53
N ARG A 61 3.93 0.58 -11.87
CA ARG A 61 4.77 -0.60 -12.08
C ARG A 61 4.96 -1.45 -10.82
N ARG A 62 4.95 -0.82 -9.64
CA ARG A 62 5.11 -1.49 -8.34
C ARG A 62 3.80 -1.95 -7.71
N ALA A 63 2.65 -1.54 -8.26
CA ALA A 63 1.34 -1.83 -7.69
C ALA A 63 0.87 -3.25 -8.04
N ASP A 64 0.06 -3.84 -7.16
CA ASP A 64 -0.63 -5.10 -7.45
C ASP A 64 -1.82 -4.89 -8.40
N TYR A 65 -2.45 -3.72 -8.34
CA TYR A 65 -3.57 -3.34 -9.19
C TYR A 65 -3.49 -1.85 -9.55
N VAL A 66 -3.79 -1.52 -10.81
CA VAL A 66 -3.73 -0.15 -11.31
C VAL A 66 -5.09 0.28 -11.85
N ILE A 67 -5.62 1.38 -11.31
CA ILE A 67 -6.82 2.05 -11.82
C ILE A 67 -6.36 3.25 -12.64
N ARG A 68 -6.65 3.25 -13.95
CA ARG A 68 -6.35 4.38 -14.82
C ARG A 68 -7.47 5.41 -14.77
N ASN A 69 -7.15 6.64 -14.37
CA ASN A 69 -8.08 7.75 -14.22
C ASN A 69 -7.80 8.85 -15.26
N SER A 70 -7.58 8.45 -16.51
CA SER A 70 -7.46 9.35 -17.68
C SER A 70 -8.70 9.30 -18.59
N GLY A 71 -9.68 8.48 -18.22
CA GLY A 71 -10.90 8.24 -18.98
C GLY A 71 -12.10 9.04 -18.50
N THR A 72 -13.29 8.59 -18.91
CA THR A 72 -14.57 9.15 -18.44
C THR A 72 -14.90 8.73 -17.01
N LEU A 73 -15.82 9.44 -16.36
CA LEU A 73 -16.30 9.07 -15.02
C LEU A 73 -16.94 7.67 -15.01
N THR A 74 -17.60 7.28 -16.10
CA THR A 74 -18.20 5.97 -16.29
C THR A 74 -17.13 4.87 -16.36
N GLU A 75 -16.06 5.07 -17.12
CA GLU A 75 -14.92 4.13 -17.19
C GLU A 75 -14.23 3.99 -15.83
N LEU A 76 -14.05 5.12 -15.13
CA LEU A 76 -13.48 5.11 -13.79
C LEU A 76 -14.38 4.34 -12.81
N PHE A 77 -15.70 4.51 -12.88
CA PHE A 77 -16.65 3.79 -12.03
C PHE A 77 -16.52 2.27 -12.19
N PHE A 78 -16.46 1.77 -13.43
CA PHE A 78 -16.26 0.34 -13.68
C PHE A 78 -14.88 -0.13 -13.21
N SER A 79 -13.82 0.61 -13.48
CA SER A 79 -12.46 0.27 -13.01
C SER A 79 -12.37 0.19 -11.49
N VAL A 80 -13.07 1.09 -10.77
CA VAL A 80 -13.16 1.06 -9.31
C VAL A 80 -13.96 -0.15 -8.85
N LYS A 81 -15.11 -0.44 -9.47
CA LYS A 81 -15.91 -1.63 -9.15
C LYS A 81 -15.08 -2.91 -9.31
N ASP A 82 -14.37 -3.04 -10.42
CA ASP A 82 -13.50 -4.19 -10.71
C ASP A 82 -12.37 -4.30 -9.69
N SER A 83 -11.79 -3.17 -9.29
CA SER A 83 -10.77 -3.15 -8.22
C SER A 83 -11.31 -3.63 -6.88
N VAL A 84 -12.57 -3.31 -6.56
CA VAL A 84 -13.23 -3.74 -5.31
C VAL A 84 -13.51 -5.24 -5.34
N GLU A 85 -13.97 -5.77 -6.46
CA GLU A 85 -14.15 -7.21 -6.66
C GLU A 85 -12.80 -7.94 -6.58
N TRP A 86 -11.76 -7.40 -7.20
CA TRP A 86 -10.39 -7.91 -7.10
C TRP A 86 -9.88 -7.90 -5.64
N MET A 87 -10.10 -6.82 -4.89
CA MET A 87 -9.70 -6.72 -3.47
C MET A 87 -10.38 -7.76 -2.59
N ARG A 88 -11.67 -8.07 -2.85
CA ARG A 88 -12.42 -9.09 -2.11
C ARG A 88 -11.85 -10.50 -2.28
N GLN A 89 -11.16 -10.77 -3.39
CA GLN A 89 -10.52 -12.06 -3.66
C GLN A 89 -9.15 -12.19 -2.97
N GLN A 90 -8.61 -11.11 -2.41
CA GLN A 90 -7.28 -11.13 -1.79
C GLN A 90 -7.38 -11.66 -0.35
N SER A 91 -6.89 -12.89 -0.13
CA SER A 91 -6.67 -13.40 1.23
C SER A 91 -5.46 -12.71 1.87
N GLY A 92 -5.65 -12.09 3.05
CA GLY A 92 -4.56 -11.45 3.80
C GLY A 92 -3.57 -12.47 4.36
N PHE A 93 -2.41 -12.60 3.73
CA PHE A 93 -1.40 -13.61 4.08
C PHE A 93 -0.23 -13.03 4.89
N LYS A 94 0.22 -11.80 4.60
CA LYS A 94 1.44 -11.26 5.22
C LYS A 94 1.25 -10.97 6.71
N MET A 95 0.14 -10.33 7.06
CA MET A 95 -0.17 -10.03 8.47
C MET A 95 -0.31 -11.32 9.30
N ASN A 96 -1.04 -12.31 8.78
CA ASN A 96 -1.19 -13.60 9.45
C ASN A 96 0.17 -14.27 9.67
N THR A 97 1.06 -14.25 8.67
CA THR A 97 2.38 -14.88 8.77
C THR A 97 3.23 -14.27 9.89
N ILE A 98 3.26 -12.94 10.01
CA ILE A 98 4.01 -12.26 11.08
C ILE A 98 3.45 -12.61 12.47
N VAL A 99 2.13 -12.66 12.61
CA VAL A 99 1.46 -13.03 13.87
C VAL A 99 1.75 -14.50 14.23
N PHE A 100 1.74 -15.42 13.27
CA PHE A 100 2.07 -16.82 13.51
C PHE A 100 3.54 -17.03 13.88
N VAL A 101 4.48 -16.35 13.21
CA VAL A 101 5.92 -16.45 13.51
C VAL A 101 6.23 -15.94 14.91
N SER A 102 5.62 -14.83 15.32
CA SER A 102 5.81 -14.27 16.66
C SER A 102 5.20 -15.15 17.76
N ALA A 103 4.01 -15.72 17.53
CA ALA A 103 3.40 -16.68 18.45
C ALA A 103 4.23 -17.98 18.60
N ALA A 104 4.74 -18.52 17.49
CA ALA A 104 5.59 -19.71 17.50
C ALA A 104 6.91 -19.46 18.22
N GLY A 105 7.58 -18.33 17.94
CA GLY A 105 8.82 -17.93 18.63
C GLY A 105 8.63 -17.79 20.15
N GLY A 106 7.55 -17.15 20.58
CA GLY A 106 7.21 -17.04 22.01
C GLY A 106 7.00 -18.39 22.68
N THR A 107 6.33 -19.33 21.99
CA THR A 107 6.09 -20.69 22.50
C THR A 107 7.40 -21.48 22.63
N VAL A 108 8.29 -21.38 21.64
CA VAL A 108 9.61 -22.02 21.68
C VAL A 108 10.48 -21.45 22.81
N CYS A 109 10.50 -20.12 22.98
CA CYS A 109 11.21 -19.49 24.08
C CYS A 109 10.66 -19.94 25.44
N LEU A 110 9.34 -19.96 25.61
CA LEU A 110 8.72 -20.43 26.86
C LEU A 110 9.05 -21.89 27.13
N ALA A 111 8.96 -22.77 26.13
CA ALA A 111 9.31 -24.18 26.27
C ALA A 111 10.79 -24.38 26.64
N ALA A 112 11.70 -23.61 26.03
CA ALA A 112 13.12 -23.63 26.36
C ALA A 112 13.40 -23.15 27.78
N VAL A 113 12.72 -22.09 28.24
CA VAL A 113 12.84 -21.59 29.61
C VAL A 113 12.32 -22.62 30.61
N VAL A 114 11.15 -23.23 30.34
CA VAL A 114 10.60 -24.30 31.19
C VAL A 114 11.53 -25.51 31.24
N HIS A 115 12.11 -25.92 30.10
CA HIS A 115 13.06 -27.03 30.05
C HIS A 115 14.33 -26.73 30.87
N LEU A 116 14.88 -25.53 30.76
CA LEU A 116 16.06 -25.11 31.52
C LEU A 116 15.77 -25.02 33.02
N LEU A 117 14.61 -24.52 33.41
CA LEU A 117 14.19 -24.46 34.82
C LEU A 117 14.00 -25.85 35.42
N CYS A 118 13.39 -26.78 34.69
CA CYS A 118 13.28 -28.17 35.14
C CYS A 118 14.66 -28.83 35.31
N HIS A 119 15.64 -28.52 34.47
CA HIS A 119 17.02 -29.03 34.60
C HIS A 119 17.80 -28.36 35.75
N LEU A 120 17.43 -27.15 36.18
CA LEU A 120 18.08 -26.48 37.32
C LEU A 120 17.45 -26.86 38.67
N LEU A 121 16.21 -27.35 38.66
CA LEU A 121 15.46 -27.75 39.86
C LEU A 121 15.58 -29.24 40.21
N TRP A 122 16.24 -30.03 39.36
CA TRP A 122 16.66 -31.41 39.61
C TRP A 122 18.17 -31.52 39.55
#